data_AF-E6R552-F1
#
_entry.id   AF-E6R552-F1
#
_cell.length_a   1.000
_cell.length_b   1.000
_cell.length_c   1.000
_cell.angle_alpha   90.00
_cell.angle_beta   90.00
_cell.angle_gamma   90.00
#
_symmetry.space_group_name_H-M   'P 1'
#
loop_
_entity.id
_entity.type
_entity.pdbx_description
1 polymer ?
#
loop_
_entity_poly.entity_id
_entity_poly.type
_entity_poly.pdbx_seq_one_letter_code
_entity_poly.pdbx_strand_id
1 'polypeptide(L)'
;MFANSLRQGLRTASRSSARAFSTIPARAPRTNVVGALALGTAVAGYALYETTRSPVLLEGPRTIAGEKGTVTERSFVMIKPDGVSRQLVGKIVSRFEERGYKLVAIKSLTPSDALAKEHYADLSARPFYPSLVKYITSGTPVVAMVWEGKDVIRQGRRIVGATNPLEADAGSVRGQYAVSVGRNLIHASDAFESATKEIGLWFAPEELSEYEPIAWPWVMADN
;
A
#
# COMPACT_ATOMS: atom_id res chain seq x y z
N MET A 1 -26.46 -25.75 -42.77
CA MET A 1 -26.29 -25.59 -44.23
C MET A 1 -24.89 -25.07 -44.50
N PHE A 2 -24.09 -25.90 -45.19
CA PHE A 2 -22.91 -25.60 -46.03
C PHE A 2 -21.79 -24.70 -45.42
N ALA A 3 -20.65 -25.24 -44.97
CA ALA A 3 -19.54 -25.81 -45.75
C ALA A 3 -19.00 -24.86 -46.83
N ASN A 4 -17.80 -24.29 -46.60
CA ASN A 4 -16.96 -23.72 -47.64
C ASN A 4 -15.60 -24.46 -47.64
N SER A 5 -15.53 -25.48 -48.50
CA SER A 5 -14.29 -25.96 -49.09
C SER A 5 -14.04 -25.19 -50.38
N LEU A 6 -12.80 -24.87 -50.75
CA LEU A 6 -12.30 -24.98 -52.14
C LEU A 6 -10.82 -24.55 -52.20
N ARG A 7 -9.92 -25.54 -52.35
CA ARG A 7 -9.02 -25.80 -53.50
C ARG A 7 -7.77 -24.92 -53.55
N GLN A 8 -6.61 -25.52 -53.27
CA GLN A 8 -5.70 -26.23 -54.21
C GLN A 8 -4.96 -25.31 -55.18
N GLY A 9 -3.63 -25.33 -55.06
CA GLY A 9 -2.69 -24.87 -56.06
C GLY A 9 -1.38 -25.66 -55.94
N LEU A 10 -1.31 -26.82 -56.60
CA LEU A 10 -0.06 -27.54 -56.84
C LEU A 10 0.81 -26.76 -57.83
N ARG A 11 2.12 -26.66 -57.54
CA ARG A 11 3.14 -26.58 -58.59
C ARG A 11 4.30 -27.52 -58.28
N THR A 12 4.53 -28.38 -59.25
CA THR A 12 5.56 -29.40 -59.39
C THR A 12 6.85 -28.81 -59.98
N ALA A 13 8.00 -29.29 -59.53
CA ALA A 13 9.25 -29.34 -60.30
C ALA A 13 10.17 -30.37 -59.59
N SER A 14 10.22 -31.62 -60.06
CA SER A 14 11.02 -32.19 -61.16
C SER A 14 12.35 -32.76 -60.68
N ARG A 15 12.53 -34.05 -60.98
CA ARG A 15 13.63 -34.95 -60.63
C ARG A 15 14.87 -34.75 -61.51
N SER A 16 16.04 -35.10 -60.96
CA SER A 16 17.21 -35.67 -61.66
C SER A 16 18.13 -36.25 -60.57
N SER A 17 18.35 -37.56 -60.36
CA SER A 17 18.86 -38.69 -61.17
C SER A 17 20.39 -38.79 -61.25
N ALA A 18 21.01 -39.69 -60.46
CA ALA A 18 22.12 -40.60 -60.83
C ALA A 18 22.49 -41.46 -59.59
N ARG A 19 22.32 -42.80 -59.66
CA ARG A 19 23.35 -43.87 -59.85
C ARG A 19 24.34 -43.97 -58.66
N ALA A 20 24.71 -45.12 -58.08
CA ALA A 20 24.69 -46.53 -58.50
C ALA A 20 24.81 -47.46 -57.27
N PHE A 21 24.64 -48.77 -57.53
CA PHE A 21 24.73 -49.94 -56.67
C PHE A 21 26.08 -50.14 -55.95
N SER A 22 26.05 -50.73 -54.75
CA SER A 22 26.99 -51.80 -54.32
C SER A 22 26.55 -52.46 -53.00
N THR A 23 26.81 -53.76 -52.88
CA THR A 23 26.32 -54.74 -51.89
C THR A 23 27.27 -54.96 -50.69
N ILE A 24 26.72 -54.90 -49.45
CA ILE A 24 26.86 -55.77 -48.23
C ILE A 24 28.20 -56.52 -48.01
N PRO A 25 28.86 -56.52 -46.81
CA PRO A 25 28.28 -57.04 -45.57
C PRO A 25 28.62 -56.36 -44.22
N ALA A 26 27.89 -56.84 -43.21
CA ALA A 26 27.83 -56.44 -41.82
C ALA A 26 29.16 -56.56 -41.05
N ARG A 27 29.38 -55.60 -40.14
CA ARG A 27 30.34 -55.67 -39.04
C ARG A 27 29.71 -55.06 -37.78
N ALA A 28 29.57 -55.86 -36.73
CA ALA A 28 29.27 -55.42 -35.36
C ALA A 28 30.58 -55.18 -34.58
N PRO A 29 30.57 -54.64 -33.35
CA PRO A 29 29.63 -53.74 -32.69
C PRO A 29 30.27 -52.35 -32.40
N ARG A 30 29.44 -51.41 -31.95
CA ARG A 30 29.80 -50.04 -31.60
C ARG A 30 30.50 -49.96 -30.25
N THR A 31 31.62 -49.24 -30.20
CA THR A 31 32.01 -48.40 -29.06
C THR A 31 32.79 -47.19 -29.57
N ASN A 32 32.20 -46.01 -29.45
CA ASN A 32 32.93 -44.82 -29.04
C ASN A 32 31.94 -43.84 -28.41
N VAL A 33 32.28 -43.51 -27.17
CA VAL A 33 31.65 -42.57 -26.26
C VAL A 33 31.55 -41.21 -26.96
N VAL A 34 30.36 -40.61 -27.00
CA VAL A 34 30.04 -39.19 -26.75
C VAL A 34 28.54 -39.01 -27.06
N GLY A 35 27.77 -38.49 -26.11
CA GLY A 35 26.44 -37.93 -26.41
C GLY A 35 25.26 -38.48 -25.61
N ALA A 36 25.43 -38.78 -24.31
CA ALA A 36 24.31 -38.88 -23.39
C ALA A 36 24.37 -37.70 -22.41
N LEU A 37 23.99 -36.50 -22.86
CA LEU A 37 23.76 -35.37 -21.96
C LEU A 37 22.84 -34.32 -22.61
N ALA A 38 21.57 -34.65 -22.86
CA ALA A 38 20.61 -33.64 -23.35
C ALA A 38 19.15 -33.84 -22.89
N LEU A 39 18.88 -34.69 -21.90
CA LEU A 39 17.56 -34.77 -21.25
C LEU A 39 17.59 -34.44 -19.75
N GLY A 40 18.76 -34.43 -19.13
CA GLY A 40 18.92 -33.95 -17.75
C GLY A 40 18.88 -32.42 -17.64
N THR A 41 19.22 -31.68 -18.71
CA THR A 41 19.32 -30.21 -18.67
C THR A 41 17.97 -29.51 -18.71
N ALA A 42 16.95 -30.06 -19.38
CA ALA A 42 15.63 -29.42 -19.41
C ALA A 42 14.89 -29.57 -18.08
N VAL A 43 14.93 -30.75 -17.46
CA VAL A 43 14.29 -30.99 -16.15
C VAL A 43 15.10 -30.36 -15.02
N ALA A 44 16.44 -30.49 -15.02
CA ALA A 44 17.26 -29.78 -14.06
C ALA A 44 17.21 -28.27 -14.28
N GLY A 45 17.06 -27.81 -15.53
CA GLY A 45 16.88 -26.40 -15.87
C GLY A 45 15.53 -25.85 -15.44
N TYR A 46 14.44 -26.63 -15.55
CA TYR A 46 13.11 -26.26 -15.03
C TYR A 46 13.06 -26.32 -13.50
N ALA A 47 13.68 -27.34 -12.90
CA ALA A 47 13.80 -27.45 -11.45
C ALA A 47 14.74 -26.38 -10.86
N LEU A 48 15.83 -26.01 -11.55
CA LEU A 48 16.63 -24.83 -11.22
C LEU A 48 15.84 -23.55 -11.47
N TYR A 49 15.03 -23.46 -12.52
CA TYR A 49 14.19 -22.29 -12.81
C TYR A 49 13.16 -22.05 -11.71
N GLU A 50 12.54 -23.11 -11.17
CA GLU A 50 11.69 -23.07 -9.98
C GLU A 50 12.51 -22.78 -8.69
N THR A 51 13.71 -23.35 -8.55
CA THR A 51 14.54 -23.22 -7.32
C THR A 51 15.33 -21.91 -7.24
N THR A 52 15.67 -21.29 -8.38
CA THR A 52 16.31 -19.96 -8.47
C THR A 52 15.30 -18.82 -8.51
N ARG A 53 14.00 -19.13 -8.59
CA ARG A 53 12.95 -18.21 -8.20
C ARG A 53 12.93 -18.15 -6.67
N SER A 54 13.91 -17.46 -6.09
CA SER A 54 13.66 -16.78 -4.83
C SER A 54 12.37 -15.98 -5.01
N PRO A 55 11.44 -15.98 -4.03
CA PRO A 55 10.23 -15.18 -4.16
C PRO A 55 10.67 -13.77 -4.51
N VAL A 56 10.00 -13.15 -5.49
CA VAL A 56 10.13 -11.72 -5.70
C VAL A 56 9.68 -11.07 -4.39
N LEU A 57 10.62 -10.79 -3.50
CA LEU A 57 10.40 -9.93 -2.33
C LEU A 57 10.34 -8.50 -2.88
N LEU A 58 9.18 -8.14 -3.41
CA LEU A 58 8.75 -6.75 -3.54
C LEU A 58 7.63 -6.49 -2.54
N GLU A 59 7.81 -6.94 -1.30
CA GLU A 59 6.99 -6.46 -0.20
C GLU A 59 7.88 -5.53 0.62
N GLY A 60 7.59 -4.23 0.57
CA GLY A 60 8.09 -3.30 1.58
C GLY A 60 7.69 -3.80 2.98
N PRO A 61 8.25 -3.26 4.07
CA PRO A 61 7.84 -3.66 5.41
C PRO A 61 6.31 -3.45 5.53
N ARG A 62 5.54 -4.54 5.57
CA ARG A 62 4.12 -4.49 5.93
C ARG A 62 4.08 -4.08 7.40
N THR A 63 3.92 -2.79 7.62
CA THR A 63 3.82 -2.23 8.97
C THR A 63 2.36 -2.14 9.38
N ILE A 64 2.11 -1.75 10.62
CA ILE A 64 0.75 -1.38 11.06
C ILE A 64 0.15 -0.21 10.24
N ALA A 65 1.00 0.57 9.55
CA ALA A 65 0.60 1.60 8.60
C ALA A 65 0.38 1.08 7.16
N GLY A 66 0.38 -0.24 6.95
CA GLY A 66 0.24 -0.86 5.62
C GLY A 66 1.49 -0.72 4.76
N GLU A 67 1.30 -0.53 3.45
CA GLU A 67 2.38 -0.37 2.47
C GLU A 67 2.33 1.03 1.82
N LYS A 68 3.45 1.76 1.93
CA LYS A 68 3.61 3.14 1.46
C LYS A 68 3.26 3.29 -0.03
N GLY A 69 2.46 4.30 -0.35
CA GLY A 69 2.07 4.64 -1.73
C GLY A 69 1.05 3.70 -2.38
N THR A 70 0.61 2.66 -1.68
CA THR A 70 -0.41 1.72 -2.17
C THR A 70 -1.79 2.06 -1.64
N VAL A 71 -2.82 1.35 -2.11
CA VAL A 71 -4.19 1.44 -1.57
C VAL A 71 -4.30 1.01 -0.11
N THR A 72 -3.30 0.32 0.43
CA THR A 72 -3.26 -0.14 1.83
C THR A 72 -2.50 0.81 2.75
N GLU A 73 -1.93 1.92 2.25
CA GLU A 73 -1.27 2.92 3.10
C GLU A 73 -2.25 3.47 4.14
N ARG A 74 -1.80 3.62 5.39
CA ARG A 74 -2.61 4.14 6.50
C ARG A 74 -1.97 5.38 7.13
N SER A 75 -2.82 6.31 7.57
CA SER A 75 -2.43 7.50 8.34
C SER A 75 -3.12 7.49 9.70
N PHE A 76 -2.39 7.90 10.74
CA PHE A 76 -3.02 8.27 12.01
C PHE A 76 -3.58 9.69 11.90
N VAL A 77 -4.78 9.89 12.45
CA VAL A 77 -5.45 11.19 12.55
C VAL A 77 -6.08 11.29 13.94
N MET A 78 -5.90 12.43 14.62
CA MET A 78 -6.49 12.66 15.94
C MET A 78 -7.20 14.01 16.00
N ILE A 79 -8.50 13.99 16.29
CA ILE A 79 -9.25 15.18 16.65
C ILE A 79 -8.89 15.53 18.09
N LYS A 80 -8.31 16.72 18.26
CA LYS A 80 -7.81 17.23 19.53
C LYS A 80 -8.97 17.65 20.45
N PRO A 81 -8.70 17.92 21.74
CA PRO A 81 -9.74 18.25 22.71
C PRO A 81 -10.66 19.40 22.27
N ASP A 82 -10.10 20.45 21.66
CA ASP A 82 -10.87 21.59 21.14
C ASP A 82 -11.85 21.20 20.01
N GLY A 83 -11.47 20.29 19.11
CA GLY A 83 -12.33 19.79 18.04
C GLY A 83 -13.51 18.99 18.59
N VAL A 84 -13.28 18.20 19.63
CA VAL A 84 -14.33 17.45 20.32
C VAL A 84 -15.25 18.39 21.11
N SER A 85 -14.71 19.29 21.93
CA SER A 85 -15.50 20.27 22.68
C SER A 85 -16.38 21.16 21.80
N ARG A 86 -15.94 21.43 20.57
CA ARG A 86 -16.68 22.21 19.58
C ARG A 86 -17.63 21.39 18.72
N GLN A 87 -17.80 20.11 19.02
CA GLN A 87 -18.73 19.20 18.33
C GLN A 87 -18.42 19.07 16.82
N LEU A 88 -17.15 19.10 16.45
CA LEU A 88 -16.70 19.03 15.04
C LEU A 88 -16.35 17.60 14.60
N VAL A 89 -16.58 16.59 15.43
CA VAL A 89 -16.20 15.19 15.13
C VAL A 89 -16.80 14.72 13.81
N GLY A 90 -18.13 14.79 13.67
CA GLY A 90 -18.80 14.37 12.43
C GLY A 90 -18.33 15.17 11.21
N LYS A 91 -18.16 16.49 11.36
CA LYS A 91 -17.67 17.35 10.27
C LYS A 91 -16.29 16.93 9.77
N ILE A 92 -15.39 16.56 10.68
CA ILE A 92 -14.03 16.14 10.32
C ILE A 92 -14.04 14.74 9.70
N VAL A 93 -14.75 13.78 10.31
CA VAL A 93 -14.86 12.41 9.80
C VAL A 93 -15.39 12.41 8.37
N SER A 94 -16.46 13.18 8.11
CA SER A 94 -17.04 13.29 6.77
C SER A 94 -16.04 13.79 5.72
N ARG A 95 -15.05 14.63 6.05
CA ARG A 95 -14.04 15.08 5.06
C ARG A 95 -13.19 13.93 4.52
N PHE A 96 -12.92 12.92 5.34
CA PHE A 96 -12.14 11.75 4.92
C PHE A 96 -13.03 10.72 4.21
N GLU A 97 -14.27 10.51 4.69
CA GLU A 97 -15.25 9.63 4.04
C GLU A 97 -15.63 10.13 2.64
N GLU A 98 -15.98 11.42 2.51
CA GLU A 98 -16.33 12.05 1.23
C GLU A 98 -15.17 12.04 0.24
N ARG A 99 -13.92 12.01 0.74
CA ARG A 99 -12.74 11.86 -0.11
C ARG A 99 -12.59 10.43 -0.65
N GLY A 100 -13.19 9.44 0.01
CA GLY A 100 -13.12 8.03 -0.34
C GLY A 100 -12.11 7.21 0.46
N TYR A 101 -11.59 7.74 1.58
CA TYR A 101 -10.70 6.96 2.46
C TYR A 101 -11.49 5.98 3.32
N LYS A 102 -10.88 4.82 3.60
CA LYS A 102 -11.46 3.78 4.44
C LYS A 102 -11.14 4.05 5.92
N LEU A 103 -12.14 4.07 6.78
CA LEU A 103 -11.95 4.17 8.22
C LEU A 103 -11.66 2.77 8.80
N VAL A 104 -10.41 2.50 9.20
CA VAL A 104 -10.04 1.16 9.71
C VAL A 104 -10.07 1.08 11.24
N ALA A 105 -9.95 2.21 11.93
CA ALA A 105 -10.11 2.25 13.39
C ALA A 105 -10.57 3.63 13.85
N ILE A 106 -11.36 3.65 14.92
CA ILE A 106 -11.79 4.88 15.59
C ILE A 106 -12.02 4.60 17.08
N LYS A 107 -11.52 5.48 17.96
CA LYS A 107 -11.86 5.45 19.38
C LYS A 107 -11.80 6.82 20.03
N SER A 108 -12.62 6.99 21.07
CA SER A 108 -12.63 8.16 21.94
C SER A 108 -11.99 7.80 23.27
N LEU A 109 -11.03 8.60 23.72
CA LEU A 109 -10.41 8.44 25.04
C LEU A 109 -9.87 9.79 25.55
N THR A 110 -9.67 9.88 26.87
CA THR A 110 -8.87 10.96 27.46
C THR A 110 -7.42 10.48 27.58
N PRO A 111 -6.46 11.05 26.83
CA PRO A 111 -5.07 10.58 26.85
C PRO A 111 -4.42 10.79 28.22
N SER A 112 -3.58 9.85 28.64
CA SER A 112 -2.70 10.04 29.79
C SER A 112 -1.53 10.96 29.45
N ASP A 113 -0.93 11.56 30.47
CA ASP A 113 0.30 12.35 30.32
C ASP A 113 1.44 11.55 29.69
N ALA A 114 1.56 10.26 30.02
CA ALA A 114 2.56 9.38 29.43
C ALA A 114 2.34 9.18 27.93
N LEU A 115 1.09 8.87 27.52
CA LEU A 115 0.74 8.69 26.11
C LEU A 115 0.97 9.97 25.30
N ALA A 116 0.54 11.12 25.82
CA ALA A 116 0.74 12.40 25.15
C ALA A 116 2.24 12.78 25.03
N LYS A 117 3.04 12.52 26.08
CA LYS A 117 4.48 12.79 26.05
C LYS A 117 5.20 11.92 25.03
N GLU A 118 4.85 10.65 24.95
CA GLU A 118 5.42 9.70 23.99
C GLU A 118 5.06 10.06 22.55
N HIS A 119 3.78 10.40 22.31
CA HIS A 119 3.32 10.83 20.98
C HIS A 119 4.07 12.09 20.49
N TYR A 120 4.34 13.05 21.37
CA TYR A 120 5.09 14.27 21.03
C TYR A 120 6.58 14.23 21.42
N ALA A 121 7.18 13.05 21.62
CA ALA A 121 8.55 12.92 22.13
C ALA A 121 9.58 13.71 21.31
N ASP A 122 9.40 13.75 19.99
CA ASP A 122 10.27 14.46 19.04
C ASP A 122 10.22 15.99 19.21
N LEU A 123 9.21 16.50 19.93
CA LEU A 123 9.04 17.92 20.25
C LEU A 123 9.48 18.27 21.67
N SER A 124 10.01 17.33 22.45
CA SER A 124 10.35 17.52 23.88
C SER A 124 11.29 18.70 24.16
N ALA A 125 12.21 19.01 23.23
CA ALA A 125 13.12 20.16 23.35
C ALA A 125 12.48 21.51 22.97
N ARG A 126 11.23 21.53 22.48
CA ARG A 126 10.56 22.76 22.05
C ARG A 126 9.92 23.49 23.23
N PRO A 127 9.98 24.83 23.30
CA PRO A 127 9.48 25.59 24.45
C PRO A 127 7.96 25.43 24.67
N PHE A 128 7.19 25.12 23.63
CA PHE A 128 5.75 24.91 23.71
C PHE A 128 5.34 23.48 24.13
N TYR A 129 6.28 22.54 24.25
CA TYR A 129 5.99 21.13 24.55
C TYR A 129 5.19 20.93 25.85
N PRO A 130 5.54 21.56 26.98
CA PRO A 130 4.76 21.40 28.22
C PRO A 130 3.31 21.86 28.05
N SER A 131 3.08 22.97 27.32
CA SER A 131 1.74 23.47 27.03
C SER A 131 0.98 22.56 26.08
N LEU A 132 1.66 21.93 25.11
CA LEU A 132 1.08 20.97 24.18
C LEU A 132 0.61 19.71 24.90
N VAL A 133 1.44 19.14 25.78
CA VAL A 133 1.06 17.96 26.59
C VAL A 133 -0.15 18.31 27.47
N LYS A 134 -0.08 19.41 28.24
CA LYS A 134 -1.20 19.87 29.09
C LYS A 134 -2.48 20.12 28.30
N TYR A 135 -2.35 20.61 27.08
CA TYR A 135 -3.48 20.84 26.20
C TYR A 135 -4.14 19.52 25.77
N ILE A 136 -3.36 18.52 25.38
CA ILE A 136 -3.88 17.22 24.92
C ILE A 136 -4.43 16.40 26.08
N THR A 137 -3.93 16.62 27.31
CA THR A 137 -4.40 15.96 28.53
C THR A 137 -5.34 16.83 29.37
N SER A 138 -6.03 17.81 28.75
CA SER A 138 -6.88 18.78 29.47
C SER A 138 -8.20 18.23 30.02
N GLY A 139 -8.41 16.91 30.01
CA GLY A 139 -9.60 16.22 30.53
C GLY A 139 -10.69 15.96 29.50
N THR A 140 -10.83 16.79 28.46
CA THR A 140 -11.70 16.51 27.32
C THR A 140 -11.09 15.40 26.46
N PRO A 141 -11.89 14.42 26.00
CA PRO A 141 -11.38 13.33 25.18
C PRO A 141 -10.89 13.81 23.82
N VAL A 142 -10.04 12.99 23.21
CA VAL A 142 -9.67 13.06 21.81
C VAL A 142 -10.39 11.96 21.03
N VAL A 143 -10.52 12.14 19.72
CA VAL A 143 -10.96 11.06 18.82
C VAL A 143 -9.78 10.65 17.96
N ALA A 144 -9.20 9.49 18.27
CA ALA A 144 -8.13 8.87 17.50
C ALA A 144 -8.73 8.03 16.38
N MET A 145 -8.14 8.10 15.18
CA MET A 145 -8.61 7.42 13.99
C MET A 145 -7.42 6.93 13.16
N VAL A 146 -7.68 5.87 12.39
CA VAL A 146 -6.78 5.38 11.35
C VAL A 146 -7.54 5.34 10.03
N TRP A 147 -6.98 6.02 9.03
CA TRP A 147 -7.56 6.11 7.69
C TRP A 147 -6.65 5.40 6.69
N GLU A 148 -7.23 4.59 5.80
CA GLU A 148 -6.53 3.82 4.78
C GLU A 148 -6.88 4.28 3.37
N GLY A 149 -5.89 4.31 2.49
CA GLY A 149 -6.06 4.51 1.06
C GLY A 149 -4.80 5.04 0.39
N LYS A 150 -4.85 5.11 -0.95
CA LYS A 150 -3.73 5.59 -1.76
C LYS A 150 -3.32 7.02 -1.35
N ASP A 151 -2.05 7.18 -0.97
CA ASP A 151 -1.43 8.46 -0.62
C ASP A 151 -2.14 9.19 0.55
N VAL A 152 -2.80 8.43 1.44
CA VAL A 152 -3.65 8.96 2.51
C VAL A 152 -2.88 9.84 3.50
N ILE A 153 -1.58 9.60 3.73
CA ILE A 153 -0.79 10.41 4.67
C ILE A 153 -0.64 11.83 4.12
N ARG A 154 -0.19 11.95 2.87
CA ARG A 154 0.03 13.24 2.23
C ARG A 154 -1.29 13.98 1.96
N GLN A 155 -2.31 13.26 1.52
CA GLN A 155 -3.63 13.85 1.25
C GLN A 155 -4.36 14.20 2.54
N GLY A 156 -4.23 13.39 3.60
CA GLY A 156 -4.74 13.69 4.94
C GLY A 156 -4.18 15.01 5.46
N ARG A 157 -2.87 15.25 5.28
CA ARG A 157 -2.24 16.55 5.58
C ARG A 157 -2.84 17.71 4.80
N ARG A 158 -3.23 17.50 3.54
CA ARG A 158 -3.92 18.52 2.71
C ARG A 158 -5.35 18.77 3.17
N ILE A 159 -6.10 17.71 3.52
CA ILE A 159 -7.45 17.82 4.10
C ILE A 159 -7.39 18.63 5.40
N VAL A 160 -6.40 18.35 6.24
CA VAL A 160 -6.17 19.03 7.52
C VAL A 160 -5.80 20.51 7.34
N GLY A 161 -4.88 20.82 6.41
CA GLY A 161 -4.37 22.17 6.17
C GLY A 161 -3.12 22.52 6.98
N ALA A 162 -2.55 23.69 6.71
CA ALA A 162 -1.31 24.18 7.35
C ALA A 162 -1.40 24.19 8.89
N THR A 163 -0.26 24.06 9.58
CA THR A 163 -0.22 24.02 11.06
C THR A 163 -0.74 25.31 11.69
N ASN A 164 -0.41 26.45 11.09
CA ASN A 164 -0.99 27.74 11.39
C ASN A 164 -2.33 27.88 10.64
N PRO A 165 -3.49 27.96 11.32
CA PRO A 165 -4.78 28.07 10.64
C PRO A 165 -4.90 29.29 9.73
N LEU A 166 -4.18 30.38 10.04
CA LEU A 166 -4.18 31.60 9.23
C LEU A 166 -3.49 31.44 7.86
N GLU A 167 -2.70 30.38 7.71
CA GLU A 167 -2.01 30.01 6.46
C GLU A 167 -2.67 28.79 5.79
N ALA A 168 -3.74 28.24 6.38
CA ALA A 168 -4.40 27.05 5.87
C ALA A 168 -5.40 27.41 4.76
N ASP A 169 -5.45 26.59 3.71
CA ASP A 169 -6.42 26.78 2.63
C ASP A 169 -7.85 26.85 3.17
N ALA A 170 -8.67 27.75 2.62
CA ALA A 170 -10.04 27.97 3.08
C ALA A 170 -10.93 26.71 3.02
N GLY A 171 -10.60 25.73 2.19
CA GLY A 171 -11.30 24.44 2.08
C GLY A 171 -10.81 23.37 3.07
N SER A 172 -9.69 23.57 3.75
CA SER A 172 -9.12 22.63 4.72
C SER A 172 -9.84 22.68 6.07
N VAL A 173 -9.70 21.64 6.90
CA VAL A 173 -10.30 21.58 8.24
C VAL A 173 -9.86 22.77 9.09
N ARG A 174 -8.56 23.10 9.08
CA ARG A 174 -8.04 24.22 9.87
C ARG A 174 -8.45 25.57 9.30
N GLY A 175 -8.45 25.74 7.98
CA GLY A 175 -8.89 26.99 7.35
C GLY A 175 -10.37 27.30 7.59
N GLN A 176 -11.22 26.29 7.65
CA GLN A 176 -12.65 26.48 7.92
C GLN A 176 -12.96 26.71 9.40
N TYR A 177 -12.24 26.02 10.29
CA TYR A 177 -12.70 25.87 11.67
C TYR A 177 -11.72 26.37 12.73
N ALA A 178 -10.45 26.66 12.43
CA ALA A 178 -9.47 27.09 13.41
C ALA A 178 -8.99 28.53 13.16
N VAL A 179 -8.51 29.19 14.21
CA VAL A 179 -7.98 30.57 14.13
C VAL A 179 -6.56 30.63 14.68
N SER A 180 -6.32 30.04 15.86
CA SER A 180 -5.01 30.09 16.52
C SER A 180 -4.24 28.78 16.43
N VAL A 181 -2.91 28.86 16.31
CA VAL A 181 -2.03 27.69 16.21
C VAL A 181 -2.11 26.76 17.44
N GLY A 182 -2.35 27.32 18.63
CA GLY A 182 -2.49 26.55 19.87
C GLY A 182 -3.81 25.76 19.97
N ARG A 183 -4.79 26.06 19.11
CA ARG A 183 -6.12 25.42 19.03
C ARG A 183 -6.47 25.10 17.59
N ASN A 184 -5.64 24.26 16.98
CA ASN A 184 -5.72 23.90 15.56
C ASN A 184 -6.46 22.58 15.28
N LEU A 185 -7.32 22.15 16.21
CA LEU A 185 -8.36 21.11 16.06
C LEU A 185 -7.94 19.66 15.82
N ILE A 186 -6.90 19.42 15.04
CA ILE A 186 -6.63 18.09 14.49
C ILE A 186 -5.13 17.88 14.30
N HIS A 187 -4.70 16.63 14.44
CA HIS A 187 -3.38 16.10 14.11
C HIS A 187 -3.52 15.07 13.00
N ALA A 188 -2.52 14.98 12.13
CA ALA A 188 -2.38 13.90 11.15
C ALA A 188 -0.88 13.63 10.92
N SER A 189 -0.52 12.36 10.75
CA SER A 189 0.85 11.93 10.50
C SER A 189 1.49 12.70 9.34
N ASP A 190 2.79 12.97 9.44
CA ASP A 190 3.53 13.75 8.44
C ASP A 190 4.37 12.93 7.47
N ALA A 191 4.66 11.69 7.83
CA ALA A 191 5.43 10.73 7.07
C ALA A 191 4.93 9.30 7.34
N PHE A 192 5.36 8.35 6.50
CA PHE A 192 5.02 6.93 6.66
C PHE A 192 5.57 6.37 7.96
N GLU A 193 6.81 6.72 8.30
CA GLU A 193 7.49 6.29 9.51
C GLU A 193 6.80 6.83 10.78
N SER A 194 6.37 8.10 10.73
CA SER A 194 5.55 8.71 11.79
C SER A 194 4.20 8.03 11.91
N ALA A 195 3.52 7.73 10.80
CA ALA A 195 2.25 7.01 10.80
C ALA A 195 2.40 5.61 11.43
N THR A 196 3.44 4.86 11.09
CA THR A 196 3.74 3.56 11.70
C THR A 196 3.90 3.67 13.22
N LYS A 197 4.69 4.64 13.70
CA LYS A 197 4.90 4.89 15.15
C LYS A 197 3.61 5.31 15.84
N GLU A 198 2.87 6.24 15.25
CA GLU A 198 1.65 6.80 15.82
C GLU A 198 0.53 5.75 15.88
N ILE A 199 0.28 5.00 14.80
CA ILE A 199 -0.75 3.95 14.80
C ILE A 199 -0.40 2.89 15.85
N GLY A 200 0.84 2.42 15.90
CA GLY A 200 1.28 1.42 16.88
C GLY A 200 1.26 1.90 18.34
N LEU A 201 1.40 3.22 18.57
CA LEU A 201 1.28 3.81 19.90
C LEU A 201 -0.18 3.92 20.35
N TRP A 202 -1.09 4.25 19.42
CA TRP A 202 -2.48 4.55 19.76
C TRP A 202 -3.41 3.35 19.63
N PHE A 203 -3.09 2.35 18.80
CA PHE A 203 -3.96 1.21 18.54
C PHE A 203 -3.19 -0.11 18.62
N ALA A 204 -3.81 -1.10 19.27
CA ALA A 204 -3.41 -2.49 19.15
C ALA A 204 -3.82 -3.05 17.76
N PRO A 205 -3.10 -4.05 17.21
CA PRO A 205 -3.44 -4.64 15.92
C PRO A 205 -4.89 -5.13 15.81
N GLU A 206 -5.46 -5.63 16.91
CA GLU A 206 -6.83 -6.16 16.96
C GLU A 206 -7.90 -5.06 16.92
N GLU A 207 -7.53 -3.80 17.17
CA GLU A 207 -8.42 -2.64 17.04
C GLU A 207 -8.57 -2.18 15.58
N LEU A 208 -7.76 -2.72 14.65
CA LEU A 208 -7.79 -2.37 13.23
C LEU A 208 -8.74 -3.32 12.48
N SER A 209 -9.76 -2.75 11.86
CA SER A 209 -10.75 -3.49 11.09
C SER A 209 -10.28 -3.75 9.67
N GLU A 210 -10.31 -5.02 9.27
CA GLU A 210 -10.05 -5.44 7.89
C GLU A 210 -11.37 -5.66 7.16
N TYR A 211 -11.65 -4.81 6.18
CA TYR A 211 -12.80 -4.92 5.28
C TYR A 211 -12.54 -4.18 3.97
N GLU A 212 -13.33 -4.51 2.94
CA GLU A 212 -13.32 -3.83 1.65
C GLU A 212 -14.64 -3.06 1.46
N PRO A 213 -14.61 -1.71 1.33
CA PRO A 213 -15.78 -0.92 1.02
C PRO A 213 -16.38 -1.33 -0.33
N ILE A 214 -17.72 -1.37 -0.43
CA ILE A 214 -18.42 -1.73 -1.69
C ILE A 214 -18.00 -0.82 -2.85
N ALA A 215 -17.72 0.47 -2.56
CA ALA A 215 -17.30 1.44 -3.56
C ALA A 215 -15.78 1.40 -3.88
N TRP A 216 -14.99 0.56 -3.21
CA TRP A 216 -13.53 0.56 -3.31
C TRP A 216 -13.01 0.43 -4.76
N PRO A 217 -13.55 -0.48 -5.61
CA PRO A 217 -13.11 -0.58 -7.00
C PRO A 217 -13.38 0.68 -7.85
N TRP A 218 -14.32 1.53 -7.45
CA TRP A 218 -14.67 2.78 -8.14
C TRP A 218 -13.85 3.98 -7.66
N VAL A 219 -13.27 3.89 -6.47
CA VAL A 219 -12.49 4.96 -5.83
C VAL A 219 -10.99 4.75 -6.01
N MET A 220 -10.53 3.50 -5.90
CA MET A 220 -9.11 3.13 -5.88
C MET A 220 -8.64 2.42 -7.15
N ALA A 221 -9.35 2.62 -8.26
CA ALA A 221 -8.94 2.08 -9.55
C ALA A 221 -7.57 2.63 -9.99
N ASP A 222 -6.69 1.74 -10.44
CA ASP A 222 -5.53 2.13 -11.22
C ASP A 222 -5.93 2.30 -12.69
N ASN A 223 -5.33 3.28 -13.36
CA ASN A 223 -5.53 3.55 -14.80
C ASN A 223 -4.66 2.65 -15.68
#